data_AF-A0A925QSL4-F1
#
_entry.id   AF-A0A925QSL4-F1
#
_cell.length_a   1.000
_cell.length_b   1.000
_cell.length_c   1.000
_cell.angle_alpha   90.00
_cell.angle_beta   90.00
_cell.angle_gamma   90.00
#
_symmetry.space_group_name_H-M   'P 1'
#
loop_
_entity.id
_entity.type
_entity.pdbx_description
1 polymer ?
#
loop_
_entity_poly.entity_id
_entity_poly.type
_entity_poly.pdbx_seq_one_letter_code
_entity_poly.pdbx_strand_id
1 'polypeptide(L)'
;LRGVLPDYEVGVTEIADRMTSGSLKNLKAGEFNIVLGAELARALRASLGDKVVLIAPQGQVTPAGILPRLKQFTVTGIFEIGHFEYDANLALIHLDDAQKLYRMENEVSGLRLKLRDLFQAPQVARELQRTISADAYVGDWTRQNVNLFRAIQIEKRMMFIVLILISTVAAFNIASTLVMAVTDKESDIAILRTLGASPASIMKIFIVQGALIGVFGTLLGVIGGVLLALNVDSVVGFIERLFHVQFLSKEVYYISELPSDLQWADVGVIAAVTLTLSLLATLYPSYRASRINPAAALRYE
;
A
#
# COMPACT_ATOMS: atom_id res chain seq x y z
N LEU A 1 -14.24 23.36 0.81
CA LEU A 1 -13.86 24.48 -0.09
C LEU A 1 -12.43 24.91 0.21
N ARG A 2 -11.63 25.20 -0.81
CA ARG A 2 -10.26 25.71 -0.67
C ARG A 2 -10.01 26.84 -1.68
N GLY A 3 -9.42 27.94 -1.22
CA GLY A 3 -8.88 29.00 -2.07
C GLY A 3 -7.46 28.65 -2.52
N VAL A 4 -7.19 28.70 -3.82
CA VAL A 4 -5.90 28.34 -4.41
C VAL A 4 -5.43 29.38 -5.42
N LEU A 5 -4.11 29.47 -5.60
CA LEU A 5 -3.51 30.15 -6.76
C LEU A 5 -3.32 29.09 -7.85
N PRO A 6 -4.05 29.17 -8.99
CA PRO A 6 -4.03 28.12 -10.02
C PRO A 6 -2.63 27.76 -10.50
N ASP A 7 -1.77 28.76 -10.69
CA ASP A 7 -0.40 28.55 -11.20
C ASP A 7 0.49 27.78 -10.20
N TYR A 8 0.27 27.95 -8.90
CA TYR A 8 1.01 27.22 -7.86
C TYR A 8 0.38 25.86 -7.53
N GLU A 9 -0.94 25.72 -7.68
CA GLU A 9 -1.66 24.48 -7.37
C GLU A 9 -1.18 23.31 -8.24
N VAL A 10 -0.85 23.56 -9.52
CA VAL A 10 -0.25 22.58 -10.45
C VAL A 10 1.05 21.98 -9.91
N GLY A 11 1.82 22.76 -9.14
CA GLY A 11 3.08 22.30 -8.56
C GLY A 11 2.90 21.40 -7.33
N VAL A 12 1.71 21.38 -6.72
CA VAL A 12 1.46 20.70 -5.44
C VAL A 12 0.39 19.62 -5.50
N THR A 13 -0.52 19.63 -6.48
CA THR A 13 -1.56 18.61 -6.66
C THR A 13 -1.71 18.19 -8.12
N GLU A 14 -2.31 17.02 -8.35
CA GLU A 14 -2.57 16.47 -9.68
C GLU A 14 -3.96 16.87 -10.23
N ILE A 15 -4.64 17.81 -9.57
CA ILE A 15 -6.03 18.19 -9.90
C ILE A 15 -6.10 18.79 -11.31
N ALA A 16 -5.10 19.58 -11.70
CA ALA A 16 -5.05 20.21 -13.02
C ALA A 16 -4.96 19.18 -14.16
N ASP A 17 -4.28 18.05 -13.92
CA ASP A 17 -4.11 16.97 -14.89
C ASP A 17 -5.34 16.04 -14.97
N ARG A 18 -6.20 16.09 -13.94
CA ARG A 18 -7.38 15.24 -13.76
C ARG A 18 -8.70 16.00 -13.96
N MET A 19 -8.67 17.08 -14.74
CA MET A 19 -9.87 17.84 -15.13
C MET A 19 -10.68 17.04 -16.15
N THR A 20 -11.97 16.79 -15.87
CA THR A 20 -12.90 16.14 -16.81
C THR A 20 -13.57 17.16 -17.73
N SER A 21 -13.77 18.39 -17.25
CA SER A 21 -14.31 19.50 -18.02
C SER A 21 -13.82 20.86 -17.50
N GLY A 22 -13.72 21.84 -18.39
CA GLY A 22 -13.21 23.17 -18.05
C GLY A 22 -11.70 23.18 -17.77
N SER A 23 -11.22 24.18 -17.03
CA SER A 23 -9.80 24.33 -16.70
C SER A 23 -9.63 24.98 -15.34
N LEU A 24 -8.63 24.55 -14.58
CA LEU A 24 -8.25 25.20 -13.32
C LEU A 24 -7.86 26.67 -13.52
N LYS A 25 -7.35 27.03 -14.71
CA LYS A 25 -7.00 28.42 -15.07
C LYS A 25 -8.21 29.35 -15.19
N ASN A 26 -9.43 28.81 -15.22
CA ASN A 26 -10.66 29.61 -15.21
C ASN A 26 -10.93 30.20 -13.82
N LEU A 27 -10.28 29.72 -12.76
CA LEU A 27 -10.32 30.38 -11.46
C LEU A 27 -9.53 31.70 -11.55
N LYS A 28 -10.24 32.82 -11.65
CA LYS A 28 -9.65 34.15 -11.75
C LYS A 28 -10.13 35.03 -10.59
N ALA A 29 -9.25 35.90 -10.11
CA ALA A 29 -9.54 36.81 -9.02
C ALA A 29 -10.78 37.68 -9.30
N GLY A 30 -11.75 37.69 -8.40
CA GLY A 30 -12.95 38.52 -8.46
C GLY A 30 -14.08 38.00 -9.35
N GLU A 31 -13.85 36.93 -10.11
CA GLU A 31 -14.88 36.36 -11.00
C GLU A 31 -15.84 35.41 -10.26
N PHE A 32 -15.49 34.97 -9.04
CA PHE A 32 -16.28 34.01 -8.26
C PHE A 32 -16.57 32.74 -9.06
N ASN A 33 -15.52 32.20 -9.68
CA ASN A 33 -15.55 30.92 -10.36
C ASN A 33 -15.25 29.79 -9.36
N ILE A 34 -15.87 28.63 -9.57
CA ILE A 34 -15.66 27.44 -8.74
C ILE A 34 -15.38 26.22 -9.63
N VAL A 35 -14.48 25.37 -9.13
CA VAL A 35 -14.17 24.07 -9.71
C VAL A 35 -14.60 23.00 -8.69
N LEU A 36 -15.39 22.02 -9.13
CA LEU A 36 -16.01 21.01 -8.26
C LEU A 36 -15.41 19.62 -8.54
N GLY A 37 -15.35 18.76 -7.51
CA GLY A 37 -15.15 17.33 -7.73
C GLY A 37 -16.35 16.70 -8.45
N ALA A 38 -16.12 15.64 -9.22
CA ALA A 38 -17.14 15.03 -10.08
C ALA A 38 -18.36 14.49 -9.31
N GLU A 39 -18.14 13.88 -8.14
CA GLU A 39 -19.21 13.39 -7.28
C GLU A 39 -19.98 14.54 -6.62
N LEU A 40 -19.29 15.62 -6.22
CA LEU A 40 -19.92 16.82 -5.68
C LEU A 40 -20.80 17.51 -6.74
N ALA A 41 -20.30 17.64 -7.97
CA ALA A 41 -21.06 18.19 -9.09
C ALA A 41 -22.31 17.34 -9.38
N ARG A 42 -22.18 16.00 -9.38
CA ARG A 42 -23.32 15.08 -9.53
C ARG A 42 -24.34 15.21 -8.40
N ALA A 43 -23.89 15.26 -7.15
CA ALA A 43 -24.77 15.42 -5.99
C ALA A 43 -25.56 16.74 -6.04
N LEU A 44 -24.92 17.82 -6.48
CA LEU A 44 -25.54 19.13 -6.67
C LEU A 44 -26.34 19.27 -7.98
N ARG A 45 -26.26 18.27 -8.87
CA ARG A 45 -26.78 18.33 -10.25
C ARG A 45 -26.28 19.56 -11.02
N ALA A 46 -25.04 19.96 -10.77
CA ALA A 46 -24.41 21.12 -11.36
C ALA A 46 -23.51 20.71 -12.54
N SER A 47 -23.63 21.45 -13.64
CA SER A 47 -22.84 21.31 -14.87
C SER A 47 -21.97 22.55 -15.09
N LEU A 48 -21.08 22.47 -16.08
CA LEU A 48 -20.26 23.62 -16.49
C LEU A 48 -21.16 24.80 -16.89
N GLY A 49 -20.90 25.98 -16.33
CA GLY A 49 -21.69 27.21 -16.53
C GLY A 49 -22.82 27.43 -15.52
N ASP A 50 -23.18 26.41 -14.75
CA ASP A 50 -24.22 26.54 -13.74
C ASP A 50 -23.78 27.40 -12.55
N LYS A 51 -24.76 27.89 -11.81
CA LYS A 51 -24.55 28.71 -10.61
C LYS A 51 -24.82 27.89 -9.37
N VAL A 52 -23.84 27.85 -8.46
CA VAL A 52 -23.96 27.20 -7.16
C VAL A 52 -23.84 28.23 -6.05
N VAL A 53 -24.66 28.10 -5.00
CA VAL A 53 -24.61 29.00 -3.84
C VAL A 53 -23.80 28.33 -2.75
N LEU A 54 -22.71 28.97 -2.36
CA LEU A 54 -21.90 28.56 -1.23
C LEU A 54 -22.42 29.24 0.03
N ILE A 55 -22.61 28.42 1.08
CA ILE A 55 -22.99 28.87 2.42
C ILE A 55 -21.77 28.75 3.33
N ALA A 56 -21.18 29.88 3.72
CA ALA A 56 -20.07 29.91 4.66
C ALA A 56 -20.59 30.15 6.09
N PRO A 57 -20.23 29.28 7.06
CA PRO A 57 -20.71 29.36 8.44
C PRO A 57 -20.12 30.54 9.23
N GLN A 58 -19.04 31.18 8.74
CA GLN A 58 -18.43 32.37 9.35
C GLN A 58 -19.23 33.64 8.99
N GLY A 59 -20.43 33.71 9.55
CA GLY A 59 -21.40 34.79 9.42
C GLY A 59 -21.09 36.06 10.20
N GLN A 60 -21.95 37.08 10.05
CA GLN A 60 -21.96 38.19 11.02
C GLN A 60 -22.68 37.72 12.28
N VAL A 61 -22.08 37.98 13.44
CA VAL A 61 -22.73 37.76 14.74
C VAL A 61 -23.77 38.85 14.93
N THR A 62 -25.03 38.46 15.03
CA THR A 62 -26.15 39.35 15.33
C THR A 62 -26.78 38.95 16.67
N PRO A 63 -27.56 39.83 17.33
CA PRO A 63 -28.31 39.45 18.53
C PRO A 63 -29.26 38.25 18.33
N ALA A 64 -29.62 37.93 17.08
CA ALA A 64 -30.49 36.81 16.71
C ALA A 64 -29.72 35.52 16.32
N GLY A 65 -28.38 35.52 16.35
CA GLY A 65 -27.53 34.38 15.98
C GLY A 65 -26.49 34.70 14.90
N ILE A 66 -25.80 33.68 14.41
CA ILE A 66 -24.80 33.79 13.34
C ILE A 66 -25.51 33.74 11.99
N LEU A 67 -25.54 34.85 11.26
CA LEU A 67 -26.16 34.88 9.93
C LEU A 67 -25.14 34.40 8.88
N PRO A 68 -25.33 33.23 8.25
CA PRO A 68 -24.34 32.66 7.34
C PRO A 68 -24.14 33.55 6.11
N ARG A 69 -22.95 33.51 5.52
CA ARG A 69 -22.67 34.26 4.29
C ARG A 69 -23.02 33.40 3.09
N LEU A 70 -23.84 33.96 2.20
CA LEU A 70 -24.20 33.33 0.94
C LEU A 70 -23.44 34.04 -0.19
N LYS A 71 -22.77 33.27 -1.04
CA LYS A 71 -22.18 33.79 -2.27
C LYS A 71 -22.40 32.81 -3.40
N GLN A 72 -22.88 33.33 -4.53
CA GLN A 72 -23.06 32.57 -5.75
C GLN A 72 -21.75 32.49 -6.52
N PHE A 73 -21.40 31.30 -6.97
CA PHE A 73 -20.25 31.00 -7.82
C PHE A 73 -20.71 30.38 -9.14
N THR A 74 -19.92 30.59 -10.19
CA THR A 74 -20.14 29.95 -11.51
C THR A 74 -19.23 28.73 -11.64
N VAL A 75 -19.79 27.57 -11.98
CA VAL A 75 -19.03 26.33 -12.19
C VAL A 75 -18.23 26.45 -13.48
N THR A 76 -16.90 26.45 -13.39
CA THR A 76 -15.99 26.65 -14.54
C THR A 76 -15.06 25.48 -14.79
N GLY A 77 -15.17 24.42 -13.98
CA GLY A 77 -14.53 23.15 -14.22
C GLY A 77 -14.99 22.06 -13.27
N ILE A 78 -14.77 20.82 -13.68
CA ILE A 78 -15.02 19.61 -12.90
C ILE A 78 -13.76 18.75 -12.98
N PHE A 79 -13.31 18.20 -11.85
CA PHE A 79 -12.18 17.26 -11.78
C PHE A 79 -12.62 15.91 -11.23
N GLU A 80 -11.88 14.87 -11.55
CA GLU A 80 -12.05 13.52 -11.00
C GLU A 80 -10.68 12.91 -10.73
N ILE A 81 -10.26 12.92 -9.46
CA ILE A 81 -8.96 12.35 -9.07
C ILE A 81 -9.04 10.84 -8.79
N GLY A 82 -10.25 10.26 -8.83
CA GLY A 82 -10.47 8.82 -8.65
C GLY A 82 -10.53 8.40 -7.18
N HIS A 83 -10.63 9.37 -6.26
CA HIS A 83 -10.81 9.14 -4.83
C HIS A 83 -12.09 9.83 -4.37
N PHE A 84 -13.10 9.03 -4.03
CA PHE A 84 -14.45 9.52 -3.74
C PHE A 84 -14.50 10.60 -2.65
N GLU A 85 -13.72 10.48 -1.57
CA GLU A 85 -13.74 11.49 -0.49
C GLU A 85 -13.35 12.88 -0.99
N TYR A 86 -12.39 12.97 -1.90
CA TYR A 86 -12.01 14.23 -2.52
C TYR A 86 -13.00 14.65 -3.61
N ASP A 87 -13.41 13.72 -4.48
CA ASP A 87 -14.35 14.02 -5.57
C ASP A 87 -15.74 14.45 -5.05
N ALA A 88 -16.12 14.03 -3.84
CA ALA A 88 -17.40 14.35 -3.20
C ALA A 88 -17.36 15.58 -2.29
N ASN A 89 -16.20 15.94 -1.70
CA ASN A 89 -16.13 16.98 -0.66
C ASN A 89 -15.25 18.19 -1.02
N LEU A 90 -14.47 18.12 -2.10
CA LEU A 90 -13.55 19.19 -2.48
C LEU A 90 -14.15 20.11 -3.56
N ALA A 91 -14.03 21.40 -3.31
CA ALA A 91 -14.32 22.46 -4.25
C ALA A 91 -13.21 23.51 -4.16
N LEU A 92 -12.74 23.99 -5.30
CA LEU A 92 -11.65 24.96 -5.44
C LEU A 92 -12.18 26.29 -5.98
N ILE A 93 -11.69 27.38 -5.41
CA ILE A 93 -11.93 28.76 -5.86
C ILE A 93 -10.62 29.52 -5.90
N HIS A 94 -10.60 30.69 -6.55
CA HIS A 94 -9.42 31.54 -6.52
C HIS A 94 -9.12 32.02 -5.09
N LEU A 95 -7.83 32.13 -4.72
CA LEU A 95 -7.39 32.57 -3.38
C LEU A 95 -8.03 33.91 -2.98
N ASP A 96 -7.97 34.92 -3.85
CA ASP A 96 -8.57 36.24 -3.62
C ASP A 96 -10.08 36.18 -3.34
N ASP A 97 -10.80 35.28 -4.01
CA ASP A 97 -12.24 35.11 -3.79
C ASP A 97 -12.52 34.45 -2.44
N ALA A 98 -11.66 33.50 -2.03
CA ALA A 98 -11.70 32.92 -0.69
C ALA A 98 -11.38 33.97 0.38
N GLN A 99 -10.35 34.79 0.18
CA GLN A 99 -9.98 35.87 1.11
C GLN A 99 -11.11 36.88 1.27
N LYS A 100 -11.79 37.27 0.18
CA LYS A 100 -12.98 38.13 0.24
C LYS A 100 -14.15 37.47 0.97
N LEU A 101 -14.40 36.19 0.71
CA LEU A 101 -15.50 35.44 1.33
C LEU A 101 -15.29 35.30 2.86
N TYR A 102 -14.08 34.94 3.27
CA TYR A 102 -13.72 34.70 4.67
C TYR A 102 -13.26 35.97 5.41
N ARG A 103 -13.08 37.11 4.71
CA ARG A 103 -12.53 38.38 5.25
C ARG A 103 -11.13 38.20 5.83
N MET A 104 -10.27 37.55 5.07
CA MET A 104 -8.87 37.33 5.46
C MET A 104 -7.93 38.41 4.92
N GLU A 105 -8.43 39.46 4.27
CA GLU A 105 -7.60 40.49 3.62
C GLU A 105 -6.47 39.87 2.78
N ASN A 106 -5.20 40.08 3.16
CA ASN A 106 -4.03 39.49 2.50
C ASN A 106 -3.47 38.26 3.25
N GLU A 107 -4.15 37.78 4.29
CA GLU A 107 -3.76 36.59 5.05
C GLU A 107 -4.21 35.30 4.36
N VAL A 108 -3.52 34.21 4.69
CA VAL A 108 -3.83 32.86 4.20
C VAL A 108 -3.91 31.90 5.38
N SER A 109 -4.77 30.87 5.27
CA SER A 109 -4.94 29.89 6.34
C SER A 109 -3.80 28.87 6.44
N GLY A 110 -2.96 28.78 5.40
CA GLY A 110 -1.78 27.92 5.43
C GLY A 110 -1.07 27.83 4.09
N LEU A 111 0.15 27.31 4.13
CA LEU A 111 0.96 26.99 2.95
C LEU A 111 1.04 25.48 2.79
N ARG A 112 0.96 25.00 1.53
CA ARG A 112 1.13 23.59 1.19
C ARG A 112 2.45 23.40 0.48
N LEU A 113 3.16 22.33 0.85
CA LEU A 113 4.42 21.94 0.23
C LEU A 113 4.28 20.52 -0.35
N LYS A 114 4.75 20.31 -1.57
CA LYS A 114 4.92 18.99 -2.18
C LYS A 114 6.39 18.58 -2.05
N LEU A 115 6.62 17.41 -1.48
CA LEU A 115 7.95 16.83 -1.38
C LEU A 115 8.17 15.87 -2.55
N ARG A 116 9.43 15.74 -2.98
CA ARG A 116 9.81 14.72 -3.98
C ARG A 116 9.63 13.32 -3.42
N ASP A 117 10.05 13.11 -2.17
CA ASP A 117 9.81 11.91 -1.40
C ASP A 117 8.79 12.21 -0.30
N LEU A 118 7.60 11.64 -0.45
CA LEU A 118 6.51 11.79 0.50
C LEU A 118 6.82 11.17 1.88
N PHE A 119 7.70 10.18 1.96
CA PHE A 119 8.09 9.54 3.22
C PHE A 119 9.02 10.42 4.07
N GLN A 120 9.60 11.46 3.49
CA GLN A 120 10.38 12.47 4.22
C GLN A 120 9.49 13.49 4.95
N ALA A 121 8.18 13.52 4.68
CA ALA A 121 7.28 14.51 5.25
C ALA A 121 7.35 14.63 6.79
N PRO A 122 7.42 13.53 7.58
CA PRO A 122 7.55 13.64 9.03
C PRO A 122 8.88 14.26 9.48
N GLN A 123 9.96 14.06 8.72
CA GLN A 123 11.27 14.63 9.01
C GLN A 123 11.28 16.12 8.68
N VAL A 124 10.88 16.47 7.46
CA VAL A 124 10.79 17.85 6.98
C VAL A 124 9.84 18.69 7.84
N ALA A 125 8.68 18.14 8.24
CA ALA A 125 7.74 18.85 9.10
C ALA A 125 8.36 19.19 10.47
N ARG A 126 9.16 18.27 11.06
CA ARG A 126 9.86 18.53 12.33
C ARG A 126 10.94 19.60 12.19
N GLU A 127 11.66 19.62 11.07
CA GLU A 127 12.68 20.62 10.79
C GLU A 127 12.06 22.01 10.54
N LEU A 128 10.99 22.06 9.76
CA LEU A 128 10.24 23.30 9.51
C LEU A 128 9.62 23.85 10.80
N GLN A 129 9.05 23.01 11.65
CA GLN A 129 8.49 23.43 12.94
C GLN A 129 9.53 24.11 13.85
N ARG A 130 10.82 23.73 13.73
CA ARG A 130 11.91 24.36 14.49
C ARG A 130 12.41 25.67 13.88
N THR A 131 12.19 25.86 12.58
CA THR A 131 12.74 26.99 11.82
C THR A 131 11.72 28.12 11.69
N ILE A 132 10.43 27.77 11.57
CA ILE A 132 9.35 28.75 11.45
C ILE A 132 9.12 29.40 12.83
N SER A 133 9.38 30.70 12.90
CA SER A 133 9.20 31.53 14.10
C SER A 133 7.77 32.04 14.28
N ALA A 134 6.91 31.82 13.30
CA ALA A 134 5.50 32.18 13.34
C ALA A 134 4.72 31.20 14.24
N ASP A 135 3.59 31.65 14.78
CA ASP A 135 2.61 30.82 15.49
C ASP A 135 1.86 29.91 14.49
N ALA A 136 2.62 29.01 13.86
CA ALA A 136 2.18 28.17 12.77
C ALA A 136 2.29 26.70 13.17
N TYR A 137 1.20 25.98 12.95
CA TYR A 137 1.16 24.53 13.12
C TYR A 137 1.65 23.84 11.85
N VAL A 138 2.79 23.15 11.93
CA VAL A 138 3.30 22.35 10.82
C VAL A 138 2.76 20.93 10.93
N GLY A 139 1.82 20.60 10.05
CA GLY A 139 1.25 19.25 9.91
C GLY A 139 1.79 18.54 8.67
N ASP A 140 1.89 17.22 8.75
CA ASP A 140 2.19 16.35 7.61
C ASP A 140 1.09 15.30 7.39
N TRP A 141 1.08 14.70 6.21
CA TRP A 141 0.04 13.76 5.79
C TRP A 141 -0.03 12.50 6.68
N THR A 142 1.08 12.09 7.32
CA THR A 142 1.11 10.91 8.21
C THR A 142 0.39 11.17 9.53
N ARG A 143 0.38 12.42 9.99
CA ARG A 143 -0.36 12.83 11.21
C ARG A 143 -1.83 13.07 10.93
N GLN A 144 -2.15 13.64 9.76
CA GLN A 144 -3.53 13.87 9.35
C GLN A 144 -4.29 12.56 9.13
N ASN A 145 -3.59 11.50 8.72
CA ASN A 145 -4.18 10.18 8.44
C ASN A 145 -3.58 9.07 9.32
N VAL A 146 -3.29 9.38 10.60
CA VAL A 146 -2.58 8.46 11.50
C VAL A 146 -3.26 7.11 11.67
N ASN A 147 -4.59 7.08 11.68
CA ASN A 147 -5.36 5.84 11.84
C ASN A 147 -5.26 4.96 10.60
N LEU A 148 -5.37 5.54 9.41
CA LEU A 148 -5.23 4.83 8.14
C LEU A 148 -3.83 4.23 8.02
N PHE A 149 -2.79 5.03 8.28
CA PHE A 149 -1.41 4.55 8.17
C PHE A 149 -1.07 3.49 9.22
N ARG A 150 -1.54 3.66 10.47
CA ARG A 150 -1.39 2.65 11.51
C ARG A 150 -2.10 1.35 11.13
N ALA A 151 -3.30 1.43 10.55
CA ALA A 151 -4.03 0.27 10.07
C ALA A 151 -3.23 -0.47 8.98
N ILE A 152 -2.72 0.25 7.98
CA ILE A 152 -1.89 -0.33 6.90
C ILE A 152 -0.62 -1.01 7.46
N GLN A 153 0.06 -0.39 8.44
CA GLN A 153 1.23 -1.01 9.07
C GLN A 153 0.89 -2.28 9.85
N ILE A 154 -0.20 -2.27 10.60
CA ILE A 154 -0.68 -3.44 11.35
C ILE A 154 -1.01 -4.57 10.37
N GLU A 155 -1.71 -4.24 9.27
CA GLU A 155 -2.06 -5.19 8.22
C GLU A 155 -0.81 -5.81 7.57
N LYS A 156 0.16 -4.99 7.15
CA LYS A 156 1.44 -5.51 6.62
C LYS A 156 2.15 -6.44 7.60
N ARG A 157 2.16 -6.09 8.90
CA ARG A 157 2.77 -6.94 9.93
C ARG A 157 2.01 -8.25 10.11
N MET A 158 0.68 -8.22 10.07
CA MET A 158 -0.16 -9.41 10.14
C MET A 158 0.09 -10.33 8.95
N MET A 159 0.15 -9.78 7.74
CA MET A 159 0.49 -10.53 6.52
C MET A 159 1.87 -11.20 6.62
N PHE A 160 2.87 -10.49 7.15
CA PHE A 160 4.20 -11.06 7.39
C PHE A 160 4.15 -12.25 8.37
N ILE A 161 3.39 -12.15 9.46
CA ILE A 161 3.22 -13.24 10.43
C ILE A 161 2.56 -14.46 9.77
N VAL A 162 1.49 -14.24 8.99
CA VAL A 162 0.79 -15.32 8.26
C VAL A 162 1.74 -16.00 7.27
N LEU A 163 2.53 -15.25 6.52
CA LEU A 163 3.52 -15.79 5.58
C LEU A 163 4.60 -16.62 6.28
N ILE A 164 5.09 -16.19 7.44
CA ILE A 164 6.01 -16.98 8.26
C ILE A 164 5.36 -18.28 8.72
N LEU A 165 4.10 -18.23 9.17
CA LEU A 165 3.39 -19.42 9.65
C LEU A 165 3.23 -20.45 8.53
N ILE A 166 2.77 -20.01 7.35
CA ILE A 166 2.64 -20.87 6.17
C ILE A 166 4.01 -21.43 5.76
N SER A 167 5.05 -20.60 5.75
CA SER A 167 6.43 -21.03 5.45
C SER A 167 6.94 -22.06 6.45
N THR A 168 6.59 -21.92 7.72
CA THR A 168 6.96 -22.86 8.78
C THR A 168 6.28 -24.21 8.59
N VAL A 169 4.98 -24.22 8.24
CA VAL A 169 4.26 -25.46 7.89
C VAL A 169 4.91 -26.14 6.69
N ALA A 170 5.29 -25.38 5.66
CA ALA A 170 6.01 -25.91 4.51
C ALA A 170 7.39 -26.50 4.89
N ALA A 171 8.14 -25.82 5.77
CA ALA A 171 9.42 -26.31 6.26
C ALA A 171 9.27 -27.63 7.06
N PHE A 172 8.21 -27.79 7.86
CA PHE A 172 7.90 -29.05 8.51
C PHE A 172 7.61 -30.18 7.50
N ASN A 173 6.91 -29.89 6.41
CA ASN A 173 6.70 -30.89 5.35
C ASN A 173 8.01 -31.34 4.69
N ILE A 174 8.97 -30.43 4.50
CA ILE A 174 10.32 -30.80 4.03
C ILE A 174 10.99 -31.72 5.05
N ALA A 175 10.96 -31.38 6.34
CA ALA A 175 11.54 -32.21 7.38
C ALA A 175 10.92 -33.62 7.41
N SER A 176 9.58 -33.72 7.35
CA SER A 176 8.86 -35.00 7.31
C SER A 176 9.25 -35.84 6.09
N THR A 177 9.35 -35.22 4.92
CA THR A 177 9.75 -35.90 3.68
C THR A 177 11.19 -36.38 3.75
N LEU A 178 12.11 -35.59 4.32
CA LEU A 178 13.50 -36.02 4.51
C LEU A 178 13.63 -37.14 5.53
N VAL A 179 12.86 -37.11 6.62
CA VAL A 179 12.83 -38.22 7.57
C VAL A 179 12.40 -39.52 6.88
N MET A 180 11.35 -39.46 6.07
CA MET A 180 10.88 -40.60 5.28
C MET A 180 11.95 -41.08 4.29
N ALA A 181 12.60 -40.17 3.57
CA ALA A 181 13.68 -40.52 2.66
C ALA A 181 14.87 -41.18 3.38
N VAL A 182 15.18 -40.75 4.61
CA VAL A 182 16.23 -41.35 5.44
C VAL A 182 15.85 -42.78 5.85
N THR A 183 14.61 -43.02 6.27
CA THR A 183 14.14 -44.36 6.65
C THR A 183 14.08 -45.31 5.45
N ASP A 184 13.60 -44.84 4.30
CA ASP A 184 13.52 -45.63 3.07
C ASP A 184 14.92 -46.00 2.54
N LYS A 185 15.93 -45.22 2.89
CA LYS A 185 17.33 -45.38 2.50
C LYS A 185 18.22 -45.91 3.63
N GLU A 186 17.65 -46.46 4.69
CA GLU A 186 18.42 -46.92 5.85
C GLU A 186 19.42 -48.03 5.50
N SER A 187 19.03 -49.01 4.67
CA SER A 187 19.94 -50.07 4.18
C SER A 187 21.07 -49.53 3.30
N ASP A 188 20.74 -48.64 2.35
CA ASP A 188 21.73 -47.97 1.49
C ASP A 188 22.75 -47.15 2.33
N ILE A 189 22.28 -46.44 3.36
CA ILE A 189 23.14 -45.71 4.30
C ILE A 189 24.05 -46.67 5.07
N ALA A 190 23.52 -47.80 5.55
CA ALA A 190 24.30 -48.81 6.25
C ALA A 190 25.43 -49.37 5.37
N ILE A 191 25.15 -49.69 4.11
CA ILE A 191 26.16 -50.14 3.14
C ILE A 191 27.25 -49.08 2.93
N LEU A 192 26.87 -47.81 2.74
CA LEU A 192 27.86 -46.74 2.60
C LEU A 192 28.73 -46.59 3.84
N ARG A 193 28.13 -46.74 5.03
CA ARG A 193 28.83 -46.67 6.33
C ARG A 193 29.77 -47.85 6.54
N THR A 194 29.44 -49.06 6.06
CA THR A 194 30.36 -50.22 6.11
C THR A 194 31.50 -50.10 5.09
N LEU A 195 31.25 -49.44 3.94
CA LEU A 195 32.29 -49.09 2.96
C LEU A 195 33.21 -47.94 3.41
N GLY A 196 32.99 -47.38 4.61
CA GLY A 196 33.88 -46.37 5.22
C GLY A 196 33.36 -44.93 5.16
N ALA A 197 32.10 -44.69 4.74
CA ALA A 197 31.53 -43.35 4.78
C ALA A 197 31.43 -42.82 6.23
N SER A 198 31.93 -41.60 6.44
CA SER A 198 31.83 -40.94 7.75
C SER A 198 30.38 -40.49 8.04
N PRO A 199 29.98 -40.36 9.32
CA PRO A 199 28.67 -39.80 9.68
C PRO A 199 28.44 -38.41 9.09
N ALA A 200 29.50 -37.60 9.05
CA ALA A 200 29.46 -36.25 8.48
C ALA A 200 29.22 -36.26 6.96
N SER A 201 29.73 -37.27 6.24
CA SER A 201 29.48 -37.44 4.80
C SER A 201 28.00 -37.75 4.55
N ILE A 202 27.39 -38.65 5.33
CA ILE A 202 25.96 -38.95 5.24
C ILE A 202 25.13 -37.70 5.57
N MET A 203 25.47 -36.98 6.64
CA MET A 203 24.80 -35.74 7.01
C MET A 203 24.83 -34.71 5.87
N LYS A 204 25.98 -34.54 5.20
CA LYS A 204 26.13 -33.62 4.07
C LYS A 204 25.22 -33.97 2.90
N ILE A 205 25.04 -35.25 2.58
CA ILE A 205 24.15 -35.69 1.48
C ILE A 205 22.73 -35.19 1.74
N PHE A 206 22.20 -35.44 2.94
CA PHE A 206 20.84 -35.03 3.29
C PHE A 206 20.68 -33.52 3.47
N ILE A 207 21.70 -32.82 3.97
CA ILE A 207 21.70 -31.35 4.01
C ILE A 207 21.64 -30.78 2.58
N VAL A 208 22.45 -31.29 1.65
CA VAL A 208 22.45 -30.83 0.25
C VAL A 208 21.11 -31.15 -0.42
N GLN A 209 20.56 -32.35 -0.22
CA GLN A 209 19.25 -32.71 -0.74
C GLN A 209 18.15 -31.77 -0.22
N GLY A 210 18.14 -31.51 1.08
CA GLY A 210 17.22 -30.58 1.72
C GLY A 210 17.38 -29.14 1.24
N ALA A 211 18.62 -28.68 1.11
CA ALA A 211 18.95 -27.36 0.59
C ALA A 211 18.50 -27.20 -0.88
N LEU A 212 18.67 -28.22 -1.72
CA LEU A 212 18.19 -28.20 -3.10
C LEU A 212 16.66 -28.07 -3.15
N ILE A 213 15.93 -28.86 -2.36
CA ILE A 213 14.46 -28.74 -2.28
C ILE A 213 14.06 -27.34 -1.83
N GLY A 214 14.72 -26.79 -0.81
CA GLY A 214 14.49 -25.43 -0.31
C GLY A 214 14.76 -24.37 -1.38
N VAL A 215 15.93 -24.41 -2.03
CA VAL A 215 16.32 -23.44 -3.06
C VAL A 215 15.37 -23.49 -4.26
N PHE A 216 15.10 -24.67 -4.82
CA PHE A 216 14.22 -24.78 -5.98
C PHE A 216 12.77 -24.42 -5.62
N GLY A 217 12.30 -24.82 -4.43
CA GLY A 217 10.98 -24.44 -3.93
C GLY A 217 10.84 -22.92 -3.76
N THR A 218 11.83 -22.27 -3.15
CA THR A 218 11.85 -20.80 -3.00
C THR A 218 11.96 -20.11 -4.36
N LEU A 219 12.81 -20.60 -5.26
CA LEU A 219 12.98 -20.00 -6.59
C LEU A 219 11.69 -20.08 -7.41
N LEU A 220 11.06 -21.25 -7.48
CA LEU A 220 9.78 -21.42 -8.18
C LEU A 220 8.67 -20.60 -7.51
N GLY A 221 8.63 -20.56 -6.17
CA GLY A 221 7.68 -19.77 -5.42
C GLY A 221 7.83 -18.26 -5.64
N VAL A 222 9.06 -17.74 -5.67
CA VAL A 222 9.35 -16.33 -5.96
C VAL A 222 8.97 -15.99 -7.39
N ILE A 223 9.37 -16.80 -8.38
CA ILE A 223 9.01 -16.57 -9.78
C ILE A 223 7.49 -16.56 -9.95
N GLY A 224 6.80 -17.59 -9.43
CA GLY A 224 5.35 -17.68 -9.50
C GLY A 224 4.65 -16.52 -8.78
N GLY A 225 5.11 -16.17 -7.58
CA GLY A 225 4.58 -15.06 -6.79
C GLY A 225 4.77 -13.70 -7.45
N VAL A 226 5.94 -13.44 -8.02
CA VAL A 226 6.24 -12.19 -8.76
C VAL A 226 5.40 -12.11 -10.03
N LEU A 227 5.28 -13.20 -10.80
CA LEU A 227 4.45 -13.23 -11.99
C LEU A 227 2.97 -12.97 -11.64
N LEU A 228 2.46 -13.60 -10.58
CA LEU A 228 1.09 -13.36 -10.10
C LEU A 228 0.89 -11.92 -9.63
N ALA A 229 1.85 -11.37 -8.87
CA ALA A 229 1.77 -10.00 -8.39
C ALA A 229 1.72 -8.99 -9.54
N LEU A 230 2.57 -9.15 -10.56
CA LEU A 230 2.61 -8.24 -11.71
C LEU A 230 1.38 -8.35 -12.63
N ASN A 231 0.60 -9.43 -12.53
CA ASN A 231 -0.59 -9.66 -13.36
C ASN A 231 -1.87 -9.77 -12.51
N VAL A 232 -1.85 -9.21 -11.29
CA VAL A 232 -2.96 -9.38 -10.32
C VAL A 232 -4.27 -8.79 -10.86
N ASP A 233 -4.20 -7.69 -11.59
CA ASP A 233 -5.31 -7.04 -12.28
C ASP A 233 -5.98 -7.99 -13.28
N SER A 234 -5.17 -8.65 -14.10
CA SER A 234 -5.60 -9.60 -15.14
C SER A 234 -6.19 -10.87 -14.52
N VAL A 235 -5.57 -11.37 -13.45
CA VAL A 235 -6.03 -12.56 -12.72
C VAL A 235 -7.37 -12.27 -12.03
N VAL A 236 -7.50 -11.15 -11.32
CA VAL A 236 -8.74 -10.75 -10.66
C VAL A 236 -9.85 -10.57 -11.70
N GLY A 237 -9.60 -9.84 -12.79
CA GLY A 237 -10.59 -9.65 -13.85
C GLY A 237 -10.99 -10.95 -14.57
N PHE A 238 -10.11 -11.96 -14.63
CA PHE A 238 -10.46 -13.29 -15.10
C PHE A 238 -11.41 -14.01 -14.12
N ILE A 239 -11.11 -13.98 -12.82
CA ILE A 239 -11.94 -14.60 -11.77
C ILE A 239 -13.32 -13.92 -11.73
N GLU A 240 -13.39 -12.59 -11.77
CA GLU A 240 -14.65 -11.83 -11.79
C GLU A 240 -15.55 -12.24 -12.97
N ARG A 241 -14.97 -12.38 -14.17
CA ARG A 241 -15.71 -12.85 -15.36
C ARG A 241 -16.16 -14.30 -15.23
N LEU A 242 -15.34 -15.17 -14.62
CA LEU A 242 -15.66 -16.58 -14.47
C LEU A 242 -16.82 -16.78 -13.48
N PHE A 243 -16.78 -16.09 -12.34
CA PHE A 243 -17.75 -16.26 -11.26
C PHE A 243 -18.93 -15.28 -11.34
N HIS A 244 -18.92 -14.33 -12.28
CA HIS A 244 -19.92 -13.26 -12.42
C HIS A 244 -20.10 -12.44 -11.14
N VAL A 245 -19.03 -12.27 -10.36
CA VAL A 245 -18.99 -11.47 -9.14
C VAL A 245 -18.08 -10.28 -9.39
N GLN A 246 -18.48 -9.08 -8.95
CA GLN A 246 -17.60 -7.92 -8.89
C GLN A 246 -17.01 -7.84 -7.49
N PHE A 247 -15.71 -8.11 -7.33
CA PHE A 247 -15.04 -7.99 -6.05
C PHE A 247 -14.79 -6.53 -5.67
N LEU A 248 -14.59 -5.68 -6.68
CA LEU A 248 -14.34 -4.24 -6.51
C LEU A 248 -15.47 -3.42 -7.13
N SER A 249 -16.55 -3.24 -6.39
CA SER A 249 -17.51 -2.20 -6.75
C SER A 249 -16.89 -0.83 -6.40
N LYS A 250 -16.81 0.07 -7.40
CA LYS A 250 -16.37 1.47 -7.21
C LYS A 250 -17.11 2.17 -6.06
N GLU A 251 -18.34 1.74 -5.80
CA GLU A 251 -19.22 2.27 -4.75
C GLU A 251 -18.79 1.89 -3.33
N VAL A 252 -18.09 0.76 -3.13
CA VAL A 252 -17.70 0.28 -1.79
C VAL A 252 -16.21 0.47 -1.53
N TYR A 253 -15.37 0.23 -2.53
CA TYR A 253 -13.91 0.23 -2.35
C TYR A 253 -13.22 1.52 -2.78
N TYR A 254 -13.93 2.47 -3.39
CA TYR A 254 -13.45 3.82 -3.70
C TYR A 254 -12.15 3.91 -4.52
N ILE A 255 -11.75 2.80 -5.16
CA ILE A 255 -10.56 2.68 -6.02
C ILE A 255 -11.01 1.94 -7.29
N SER A 256 -10.57 2.41 -8.46
CA SER A 256 -11.03 1.89 -9.77
C SER A 256 -10.24 0.69 -10.28
N GLU A 257 -9.04 0.48 -9.75
CA GLU A 257 -8.08 -0.53 -10.18
C GLU A 257 -7.31 -1.03 -8.94
N LEU A 258 -6.78 -2.26 -8.97
CA LEU A 258 -5.82 -2.73 -7.97
C LEU A 258 -4.40 -2.40 -8.48
N PRO A 259 -3.82 -1.25 -8.12
CA PRO A 259 -2.44 -0.96 -8.48
C PRO A 259 -1.54 -2.00 -7.79
N SER A 260 -0.85 -2.80 -8.59
CA SER A 260 0.18 -3.70 -8.09
C SER A 260 1.50 -2.95 -7.99
N ASP A 261 1.97 -2.73 -6.77
CA ASP A 261 3.28 -2.16 -6.50
C ASP A 261 4.18 -3.20 -5.83
N LEU A 262 5.01 -3.86 -6.66
CA LEU A 262 5.90 -4.93 -6.20
C LEU A 262 7.12 -4.34 -5.48
N GLN A 263 7.15 -4.53 -4.16
CA GLN A 263 8.27 -4.12 -3.33
C GLN A 263 9.34 -5.22 -3.27
N TRP A 264 10.45 -5.04 -4.01
CA TRP A 264 11.55 -6.00 -4.05
C TRP A 264 12.19 -6.30 -2.69
N ALA A 265 12.17 -5.33 -1.78
CA ALA A 265 12.64 -5.52 -0.42
C ALA A 265 11.81 -6.60 0.31
N ASP A 266 10.48 -6.57 0.16
CA ASP A 266 9.58 -7.55 0.76
C ASP A 266 9.82 -8.95 0.17
N VAL A 267 9.98 -9.05 -1.15
CA VAL A 267 10.32 -10.31 -1.85
C VAL A 267 11.63 -10.89 -1.33
N GLY A 268 12.68 -10.06 -1.19
CA GLY A 268 13.99 -10.47 -0.70
C GLY A 268 13.94 -10.97 0.74
N VAL A 269 13.24 -10.26 1.62
CA VAL A 269 13.06 -10.65 3.03
C VAL A 269 12.32 -11.98 3.13
N ILE A 270 11.20 -12.15 2.41
CA ILE A 270 10.42 -13.39 2.43
C ILE A 270 11.26 -14.56 1.90
N ALA A 271 11.95 -14.39 0.76
CA ALA A 271 12.80 -15.43 0.19
C ALA A 271 13.91 -15.84 1.16
N ALA A 272 14.56 -14.88 1.82
CA ALA A 272 15.61 -15.16 2.81
C ALA A 272 15.08 -15.91 4.04
N VAL A 273 13.92 -15.50 4.58
CA VAL A 273 13.29 -16.15 5.73
C VAL A 273 12.85 -17.56 5.37
N THR A 274 12.17 -17.76 4.24
CA THR A 274 11.73 -19.09 3.79
C THR A 274 12.92 -20.02 3.55
N LEU A 275 13.98 -19.53 2.89
CA LEU A 275 15.18 -20.32 2.66
C LEU A 275 15.85 -20.71 3.98
N THR A 276 15.97 -19.76 4.91
CA THR A 276 16.55 -20.02 6.24
C THR A 276 15.75 -21.07 7.01
N LEU A 277 14.42 -20.93 7.04
CA LEU A 277 13.53 -21.90 7.68
C LEU A 277 13.64 -23.30 7.04
N SER A 278 13.71 -23.37 5.71
CA SER A 278 13.88 -24.63 5.00
C SER A 278 15.21 -25.30 5.37
N LEU A 279 16.31 -24.56 5.38
CA LEU A 279 17.62 -25.07 5.76
C LEU A 279 17.63 -25.55 7.21
N LEU A 280 17.07 -24.78 8.14
CA LEU A 280 16.97 -25.17 9.55
C LEU A 280 16.17 -26.47 9.72
N ALA A 281 15.06 -26.62 9.01
CA ALA A 281 14.23 -27.81 9.06
C ALA A 281 14.97 -29.07 8.56
N THR A 282 15.95 -28.92 7.66
CA THR A 282 16.72 -30.04 7.09
C THR A 282 17.81 -30.57 8.03
N LEU A 283 18.20 -29.79 9.04
CA LEU A 283 19.28 -30.17 9.96
C LEU A 283 18.91 -31.38 10.82
N TYR A 284 17.69 -31.41 11.37
CA TYR A 284 17.26 -32.50 12.24
C TYR A 284 17.22 -33.87 11.52
N PRO A 285 16.57 -34.01 10.34
CA PRO A 285 16.58 -35.27 9.59
C PRO A 285 17.99 -35.70 9.17
N SER A 286 18.82 -34.75 8.73
CA SER A 286 20.20 -35.03 8.28
C SER A 286 21.08 -35.54 9.42
N TYR A 287 20.92 -34.95 10.61
CA TYR A 287 21.60 -35.41 11.81
C TYR A 287 21.14 -36.82 12.20
N ARG A 288 19.83 -37.09 12.14
CA ARG A 288 19.28 -38.43 12.40
C ARG A 288 19.87 -39.48 11.44
N ALA A 289 19.98 -39.17 10.16
CA ALA A 289 20.58 -40.05 9.15
C ALA A 289 22.03 -40.43 9.46
N SER A 290 22.81 -39.46 9.96
CA SER A 290 24.23 -39.68 10.31
C SER A 290 24.44 -40.69 11.46
N ARG A 291 23.41 -40.89 12.30
CA ARG A 291 23.47 -41.76 13.50
C ARG A 291 22.91 -43.17 13.28
N ILE A 292 22.59 -43.55 12.05
CA ILE A 292 22.17 -44.93 11.73
C ILE A 292 23.33 -45.90 12.00
N ASN A 293 23.04 -46.99 12.75
CA ASN A 293 24.01 -48.03 13.08
C ASN A 293 23.99 -49.12 11.99
N PRO A 294 25.10 -49.35 11.26
CA PRO A 294 25.13 -50.29 10.15
C PRO A 294 24.76 -51.73 10.56
N ALA A 295 25.15 -52.14 11.77
CA ALA A 295 24.91 -53.50 12.25
C ALA A 295 23.45 -53.76 12.64
N ALA A 296 22.70 -52.71 13.00
CA ALA A 296 21.28 -52.83 13.33
C ALA A 296 20.41 -52.80 12.07
N ALA A 297 20.77 -51.98 11.09
CA ALA A 297 20.06 -51.82 9.83
C ALA A 297 20.11 -53.09 8.95
N LEU A 298 21.26 -53.79 8.91
CA LEU A 298 21.44 -55.02 8.12
C LEU A 298 20.90 -56.29 8.80
N ARG A 299 20.38 -56.19 10.03
CA ARG A 299 19.86 -57.37 10.79
C ARG A 299 18.40 -57.70 10.46
N TYR A 300 17.69 -56.80 9.77
CA TYR A 300 16.27 -56.94 9.45
C TYR A 300 16.01 -57.29 7.97
N GLU A 301 17.07 -57.60 7.21
CA GLU A 301 17.01 -58.44 6.00
C GLU A 301 17.34 -59.90 6.37
#